data_AF-A0A2P2MLL0-F1
#
_entry.id   AF-A0A2P2MLL0-F1
#
_cell.length_a   1.000
_cell.length_b   1.000
_cell.length_c   1.000
_cell.angle_alpha   90.00
_cell.angle_beta   90.00
_cell.angle_gamma   90.00
#
_symmetry.space_group_name_H-M   'P 1'
#
loop_
_entity.id
_entity.type
_entity.pdbx_description
1 polymer ?
#
loop_
_entity_poly.entity_id
_entity_poly.type
_entity_poly.pdbx_seq_one_letter_code
_entity_poly.pdbx_strand_id
1 'polypeptide(L)' 'MERVVGGKYKLGRKIGSGSFGEIYLATHIDTFEIVAVKIVSSSYFS' A
#
# COMPACT_ATOMS: atom_id res chain seq x y z
N MET A 1 6.49 13.11 4.01
CA MET A 1 6.48 12.15 5.15
C MET A 1 6.41 10.76 4.59
N GLU A 2 7.23 9.87 5.12
CA GLU A 2 7.28 8.48 4.68
C GLU A 2 6.15 7.70 5.36
N ARG A 3 5.24 7.12 4.57
CA ARG A 3 4.09 6.40 5.11
C ARG A 3 4.43 4.91 5.25
N VAL A 4 4.51 4.42 6.48
CA VAL A 4 4.71 3.01 6.76
C VAL A 4 3.36 2.36 7.09
N VAL A 5 3.06 1.22 6.47
CA VAL A 5 1.84 0.44 6.75
C VAL A 5 2.18 -0.94 7.29
N GLY A 6 1.38 -1.40 8.25
CA GLY A 6 1.58 -2.68 8.94
C GLY A 6 2.92 -2.78 9.66
N GLY A 7 3.64 -1.68 9.87
CA GLY A 7 4.99 -1.63 10.43
C GLY A 7 6.09 -2.25 9.55
N LYS A 8 5.76 -2.72 8.33
CA LYS A 8 6.67 -3.53 7.49
C LYS A 8 6.91 -2.97 6.10
N TYR A 9 6.00 -2.13 5.60
CA TYR A 9 6.04 -1.68 4.22
C TYR A 9 6.09 -0.15 4.14
N LYS A 10 7.13 0.35 3.49
CA LYS A 10 7.26 1.75 3.12
C LYS A 10 6.47 2.01 1.84
N LEU A 11 5.40 2.80 1.91
CA LEU A 11 4.62 3.21 0.75
C LEU A 11 5.38 4.22 -0.09
N GLY A 12 5.42 3.97 -1.39
CA GLY A 12 5.88 4.86 -2.43
C GLY A 12 4.73 5.49 -3.21
N ARG A 13 4.98 5.77 -4.49
CA ARG A 13 4.00 6.41 -5.38
C ARG A 13 2.79 5.51 -5.64
N LYS A 14 1.64 6.14 -5.88
CA LYS A 14 0.47 5.48 -6.46
C LYS A 14 0.84 4.95 -7.85
N ILE A 15 0.46 3.70 -8.13
CA ILE A 15 0.68 3.04 -9.43
C ILE A 15 -0.62 2.62 -10.11
N GLY A 16 -1.74 2.70 -9.40
CA GLY A 16 -3.04 2.42 -9.99
C GLY A 16 -4.19 2.69 -9.02
N SER A 17 -5.39 2.40 -9.49
CA SER A 17 -6.63 2.43 -8.70
C SER A 17 -7.62 1.43 -9.28
N GLY A 18 -8.54 0.95 -8.45
CA GLY A 18 -9.67 0.12 -8.86
C GLY A 18 -10.87 0.37 -7.96
N SER A 19 -11.97 -0.34 -8.19
CA SER A 19 -13.27 -0.08 -7.55
C SER A 19 -13.25 -0.02 -6.02
N PHE A 20 -12.31 -0.74 -5.39
CA PHE A 20 -12.21 -0.85 -3.93
C PHE A 20 -11.12 0.04 -3.31
N GLY A 21 -10.37 0.78 -4.13
CA GLY A 21 -9.35 1.70 -3.63
C GLY A 21 -8.11 1.83 -4.49
N GLU A 22 -7.04 2.32 -3.87
CA GLU A 22 -5.82 2.77 -4.54
C GLU A 22 -4.69 1.72 -4.43
N ILE A 23 -3.86 1.60 -5.46
CA ILE A 23 -2.73 0.69 -5.51
C ILE A 23 -1.44 1.51 -5.52
N TYR A 24 -0.52 1.16 -4.64
CA TYR A 24 0.77 1.83 -4.49
C TYR A 24 1.91 0.85 -4.66
N LEU A 25 3.03 1.36 -5.16
CA LEU A 25 4.31 0.68 -5.02
C LEU A 25 4.74 0.77 -3.56
N ALA A 26 5.26 -0.30 -2.99
CA ALA A 26 5.83 -0.30 -1.65
C ALA A 26 7.09 -1.16 -1.61
N THR A 27 7.88 -0.96 -0.56
CA THR A 27 9.09 -1.74 -0.30
C THR A 27 9.01 -2.33 1.10
N HIS A 28 9.24 -3.63 1.23
CA HIS A 28 9.40 -4.26 2.54
C HIS A 28 10.67 -3.73 3.20
N ILE A 29 10.58 -3.30 4.47
CA ILE A 29 11.68 -2.59 5.15
C ILE A 29 12.87 -3.52 5.39
N ASP A 30 12.63 -4.78 5.79
CA ASP A 30 13.71 -5.73 6.07
C ASP A 30 14.28 -6.43 4.82
N THR A 31 13.42 -6.88 3.90
CA THR A 31 13.84 -7.68 2.73
C THR A 31 14.13 -6.85 1.48
N PHE A 32 13.77 -5.56 1.48
CA PHE A 32 13.83 -4.67 0.32
C PHE A 32 13.00 -5.14 -0.90
N GLU A 33 12.11 -6.12 -0.71
CA GLU A 33 11.24 -6.60 -1.78
C GLU A 33 10.27 -5.51 -2.22
N ILE A 34 10.15 -5.34 -3.54
CA ILE A 34 9.20 -4.41 -4.16
C ILE A 34 7.86 -5.12 -4.30
N VAL A 35 6.82 -4.54 -3.70
CA VAL A 35 5.47 -5.12 -3.68
C VAL A 35 4.43 -4.07 -4.08
N ALA A 36 3.24 -4.53 -4.47
CA ALA A 36 2.08 -3.66 -4.65
C ALA A 36 1.18 -3.74 -3.41
N VAL A 37 0.86 -2.59 -2.81
CA VAL A 37 -0.07 -2.49 -1.69
C VAL A 37 -1.36 -1.85 -2.16
N LYS A 38 -2.49 -2.52 -1.95
CA LYS A 38 -3.83 -1.98 -2.20
C LYS A 38 -4.44 -1.46 -0.90
N ILE A 39 -4.74 -0.17 -0.86
CA ILE A 39 -5.44 0.47 0.27
C ILE A 39 -6.93 0.43 -0.02
N VAL A 40 -7.68 -0.28 0.82
CA VAL A 40 -9.14 -0.43 0.72
C VAL A 40 -9.84 0.38 1.81
N SER A 41 -10.99 0.98 1.47
CA SER A 41 -11.82 1.66 2.47
C SER A 41 -12.54 0.64 3.34
N SER A 42 -12.60 0.89 4.65
CA SER A 42 -13.38 0.07 5.57
C SER A 42 -14.88 0.10 5.28
N SER A 43 -15.37 1.13 4.56
CA SER A 43 -16.78 1.26 4.18
C SER A 43 -17.26 0.15 3.23
N TYR A 44 -16.35 -0.59 2.58
CA TYR A 44 -16.72 -1.72 1.71
C TYR A 44 -17.01 -3.01 2.47
N PHE A 45 -16.79 -3.05 3.78
CA PHE A 45 -16.90 -4.26 4.61
C PHE A 45 -18.01 -4.15 5.68
N SER A 46 -19.07 -3.37 5.41
CA SER A 46 -20.23 -3.23 6.29
C SER A 46 -21.07 -4.51 6.39
#